data_AF-A0A1A9VG01-F1
#
_entry.id   AF-A0A1A9VG01-F1
#
_cell.length_a   1.000
_cell.length_b   1.000
_cell.length_c   1.000
_cell.angle_alpha   90.00
_cell.angle_beta   90.00
_cell.angle_gamma   90.00
#
_symmetry.space_group_name_H-M   'P 1'
#
loop_
_entity.id
_entity.type
_entity.pdbx_description
1 polymer ?
#
loop_
_entity_poly.entity_id
_entity_poly.type
_entity_poly.pdbx_seq_one_letter_code
_entity_poly.pdbx_strand_id
1 'polypeptide(L)'
;MGAYLEISAAGYFELELLEISNTNSHLLNGYCCGVPLEIRSTKTTGCPSCSTAFRLCLKEYSAVELGTTSISTGCSFGNSSTGILGGSSFVLSDPGRGAIVLPFTFRWTVSRPYNNSYKEK
;
A
#
# COMPACT_ATOMS: atom_id res chain seq x y z
N MET A 1 8.99 -44.13 -15.46
CA MET A 1 8.64 -42.70 -15.39
C MET A 1 8.34 -42.38 -13.95
N GLY A 2 9.25 -41.70 -13.25
CA GLY A 2 9.06 -41.33 -11.85
C GLY A 2 8.10 -40.14 -11.75
N ALA A 3 7.05 -40.29 -10.97
CA ALA A 3 6.19 -39.16 -10.60
C ALA A 3 6.95 -38.28 -9.61
N TYR A 4 7.22 -37.02 -9.98
CA TYR A 4 7.71 -36.03 -9.03
C TYR A 4 6.52 -35.48 -8.25
N LEU A 5 6.64 -35.49 -6.92
CA LEU A 5 5.68 -34.83 -6.04
C LEU A 5 6.01 -33.33 -6.02
N GLU A 6 5.13 -32.51 -6.58
CA GLU A 6 5.25 -31.05 -6.50
C GLU A 6 4.65 -30.57 -5.17
N ILE A 7 5.45 -29.87 -4.37
CA ILE A 7 4.96 -29.25 -3.14
C ILE A 7 4.42 -27.86 -3.51
N SER A 8 3.10 -27.70 -3.46
CA SER A 8 2.45 -26.40 -3.62
C SER A 8 2.16 -25.75 -2.26
N ALA A 9 2.26 -24.42 -2.21
CA ALA A 9 1.79 -23.62 -1.09
C ALA A 9 0.88 -22.54 -1.66
N ALA A 10 -0.21 -22.22 -0.98
CA ALA A 10 -1.11 -21.16 -1.41
C ALA A 10 -1.67 -20.42 -0.20
N GLY A 11 -2.05 -19.17 -0.40
CA GLY A 11 -2.64 -18.35 0.65
C GLY A 11 -3.04 -16.97 0.15
N TYR A 12 -3.46 -16.14 1.09
CA TYR A 12 -3.86 -14.76 0.85
C TYR A 12 -3.05 -13.84 1.75
N PHE A 13 -2.58 -12.73 1.19
CA PHE A 13 -2.15 -11.57 1.95
C PHE A 13 -3.30 -10.57 1.96
N GLU A 14 -3.76 -10.20 3.16
CA GLU A 14 -4.90 -9.32 3.37
C GLU A 14 -4.46 -8.06 4.10
N LEU A 15 -4.81 -6.90 3.54
CA LEU A 15 -4.62 -5.59 4.15
C LEU A 15 -5.99 -4.94 4.34
N GLU A 16 -6.36 -4.63 5.59
CA GLU A 16 -7.59 -3.92 5.91
C GLU A 16 -7.28 -2.45 6.25
N LEU A 17 -7.93 -1.53 5.54
CA LEU A 17 -7.87 -0.11 5.83
C LEU A 17 -8.91 0.26 6.90
N LEU A 18 -8.47 0.91 7.97
CA LEU A 18 -9.33 1.30 9.09
C LEU A 18 -9.66 2.80 9.10
N GLU A 19 -8.65 3.63 8.89
CA GLU A 19 -8.79 5.09 8.97
C GLU A 19 -7.75 5.76 8.08
N ILE A 20 -8.14 6.91 7.52
CA ILE A 20 -7.20 7.89 7.00
C ILE A 20 -7.53 9.27 7.54
N SER A 21 -6.48 10.05 7.82
CA SER A 21 -6.59 11.44 8.25
C SER A 21 -5.74 12.34 7.35
N ASN A 22 -6.40 13.09 6.48
CA ASN A 22 -5.83 14.17 5.68
C ASN A 22 -6.63 15.45 5.94
N THR A 23 -6.43 16.04 7.12
CA THR A 23 -7.20 17.20 7.60
C THR A 23 -7.09 18.42 6.68
N ASN A 24 -6.01 18.54 5.92
CA ASN A 24 -5.77 19.66 5.00
C ASN A 24 -6.27 19.38 3.57
N SER A 25 -6.66 18.15 3.26
CA SER A 25 -7.00 17.73 1.89
C SER A 25 -5.88 18.01 0.88
N HIS A 26 -4.64 17.74 1.28
CA HIS A 26 -3.44 17.99 0.49
C HIS A 26 -2.91 16.72 -0.17
N LEU A 27 -2.28 16.89 -1.33
CA LEU A 27 -1.43 15.91 -1.97
C LEU A 27 -0.03 15.91 -1.33
N LEU A 28 0.79 14.90 -1.65
CA LEU A 28 2.18 14.79 -1.15
C LEU A 28 3.03 16.04 -1.43
N ASN A 29 2.76 16.72 -2.53
CA ASN A 29 3.46 17.95 -2.92
C ASN A 29 2.98 19.22 -2.17
N GLY A 30 2.03 19.09 -1.25
CA GLY A 30 1.50 20.19 -0.43
C GLY A 30 0.35 20.99 -1.04
N TYR A 31 -0.10 20.65 -2.27
CA TYR A 31 -1.21 21.34 -2.92
C TYR A 31 -2.56 20.64 -2.71
N CYS A 32 -3.66 21.38 -2.90
CA CYS A 32 -5.00 20.87 -2.73
C CYS A 32 -5.35 19.70 -3.67
N CYS A 33 -6.10 18.73 -3.15
CA CYS A 33 -6.87 17.78 -3.95
C CYS A 33 -7.97 18.46 -4.77
N GLY A 34 -8.52 17.77 -5.78
CA GLY A 34 -9.83 18.09 -6.36
C GLY A 34 -9.94 19.44 -7.08
N VAL A 35 -8.83 20.13 -7.34
CA VAL A 35 -8.81 21.41 -8.05
C VAL A 35 -8.50 21.24 -9.54
N PRO A 36 -8.96 22.19 -10.39
CA PRO A 36 -8.61 22.25 -11.82
C PRO A 36 -7.11 22.27 -12.05
N LEU A 37 -6.65 21.77 -13.20
CA LEU A 37 -5.23 21.61 -13.52
C LEU A 37 -4.48 22.94 -13.49
N GLU A 38 -5.15 24.04 -13.83
CA GLU A 38 -4.60 25.39 -13.91
C GLU A 38 -4.12 25.91 -12.55
N ILE A 39 -4.75 25.48 -11.44
CA ILE A 39 -4.44 25.93 -10.08
C ILE A 39 -3.91 24.81 -9.18
N ARG A 40 -3.75 23.59 -9.71
CA ARG A 40 -3.35 22.40 -8.94
C ARG A 40 -1.95 22.51 -8.35
N SER A 41 -1.08 23.34 -8.92
CA SER A 41 0.29 23.55 -8.44
C SER A 41 0.47 24.86 -7.68
N THR A 42 -0.61 25.54 -7.32
CA THR A 42 -0.54 26.84 -6.63
C THR A 42 -1.53 26.94 -5.47
N LYS A 43 -2.65 26.21 -5.51
CA LYS A 43 -3.67 26.25 -4.47
C LYS A 43 -3.26 25.44 -3.24
N THR A 44 -3.17 26.11 -2.10
CA THR A 44 -2.72 25.55 -0.81
C THR A 44 -3.70 25.77 0.36
N THR A 45 -4.83 26.43 0.10
CA THR A 45 -5.82 26.81 1.14
C THR A 45 -7.24 26.59 0.64
N GLY A 46 -8.19 26.34 1.54
CA GLY A 46 -9.60 26.13 1.18
C GLY A 46 -9.79 24.94 0.23
N CYS A 47 -9.06 23.85 0.49
CA CYS A 47 -9.02 22.70 -0.39
C CYS A 47 -10.34 21.93 -0.35
N PRO A 48 -10.88 21.50 -1.51
CA PRO A 48 -12.01 20.59 -1.53
C PRO A 48 -11.60 19.20 -1.04
N SER A 49 -12.59 18.39 -0.64
CA SER A 49 -12.34 17.01 -0.22
C SER A 49 -11.67 16.21 -1.34
N CYS A 50 -10.67 15.40 -0.99
CA CYS A 50 -10.07 14.42 -1.90
C CYS A 50 -11.08 13.31 -2.24
N SER A 51 -10.84 12.61 -3.34
CA SER A 51 -11.40 11.29 -3.61
C SER A 51 -10.28 10.27 -3.43
N THR A 52 -10.32 9.54 -2.33
CA THR A 52 -9.18 8.74 -1.85
C THR A 52 -9.35 7.26 -2.20
N ALA A 53 -8.33 6.69 -2.85
CA ALA A 53 -8.17 5.27 -3.11
C ALA A 53 -6.76 4.83 -2.69
N PHE A 54 -6.58 3.53 -2.49
CA PHE A 54 -5.34 2.94 -2.01
C PHE A 54 -4.77 1.96 -3.02
N ARG A 55 -3.45 1.87 -3.07
CA ARG A 55 -2.71 0.92 -3.90
C ARG A 55 -1.75 0.13 -3.02
N LEU A 56 -1.81 -1.19 -3.12
CA LEU A 56 -0.91 -2.13 -2.49
C LEU A 56 0.06 -2.66 -3.55
N CYS A 57 1.35 -2.60 -3.24
CA CYS A 57 2.41 -3.25 -4.00
C CYS A 57 3.20 -4.10 -3.01
N LEU A 58 3.21 -5.42 -3.25
CA LEU A 58 3.91 -6.38 -2.41
C LEU A 58 5.12 -6.91 -3.18
N LYS A 59 6.28 -6.95 -2.53
CA LYS A 59 7.54 -7.41 -3.12
C LYS A 59 8.43 -8.12 -2.11
N GLU A 60 9.50 -8.73 -2.59
CA GLU A 60 10.51 -9.35 -1.75
C GLU A 60 11.24 -8.30 -0.89
N TYR A 61 11.74 -8.76 0.26
CA TYR A 61 12.63 -7.93 1.06
C TYR A 61 14.00 -7.84 0.38
N SER A 62 14.42 -6.62 0.03
CA SER A 62 15.74 -6.34 -0.56
C SER A 62 16.52 -5.41 0.38
N ALA A 63 17.78 -5.75 0.68
CA ALA A 63 18.64 -4.94 1.56
C ALA A 63 19.07 -3.59 0.93
N VAL A 64 18.82 -3.39 -0.36
CA VAL A 64 19.18 -2.19 -1.13
C VAL A 64 17.90 -1.45 -1.51
N GLU A 65 17.27 -0.78 -0.55
CA GLU A 65 16.28 0.26 -0.87
C GLU A 65 17.01 1.59 -1.09
N LEU A 66 17.56 1.76 -2.30
CA LEU A 66 18.19 3.00 -2.75
C LEU A 66 17.08 4.04 -3.05
N GLY A 67 16.53 4.64 -1.99
CA GLY A 67 15.92 5.98 -1.96
C GLY A 67 14.72 6.28 -2.86
N THR A 68 14.27 5.38 -3.72
CA THR A 68 13.14 5.58 -4.64
C THR A 68 12.32 4.31 -4.75
N THR A 69 11.46 4.08 -3.76
CA THR A 69 10.44 3.03 -3.83
C THR A 69 9.35 3.43 -4.81
N SER A 70 9.64 3.35 -6.12
CA SER A 70 8.61 3.50 -7.14
C SER A 70 7.60 2.37 -6.96
N ILE A 71 6.40 2.68 -6.47
CA ILE A 71 5.29 1.73 -6.28
C ILE A 71 4.90 1.03 -7.61
N SER A 72 5.31 1.57 -8.76
CA SER A 72 5.05 1.03 -10.09
C SER A 72 6.02 -0.06 -10.56
N THR A 73 7.18 -0.25 -9.90
CA THR A 73 8.24 -1.10 -10.42
C THR A 73 8.66 -2.10 -9.36
N GLY A 74 8.48 -3.40 -9.66
CA GLY A 74 8.98 -4.48 -8.80
C GLY A 74 8.01 -5.03 -7.75
N CYS A 75 6.69 -5.02 -7.97
CA CYS A 75 5.73 -5.73 -7.11
C CYS A 75 5.75 -7.25 -7.37
N SER A 76 6.86 -7.92 -7.06
CA SER A 76 7.13 -9.33 -7.39
C SER A 76 6.13 -10.31 -6.77
N PHE A 77 5.51 -9.95 -5.65
CA PHE A 77 4.47 -10.73 -4.99
C PHE A 77 3.04 -10.29 -5.37
N GLY A 78 2.92 -9.29 -6.23
CA GLY A 78 1.64 -8.79 -6.75
C GLY A 78 1.30 -7.37 -6.30
N ASN A 79 0.29 -6.80 -6.96
CA ASN A 79 -0.26 -5.50 -6.63
C ASN A 79 -1.78 -5.52 -6.79
N SER A 80 -2.46 -4.66 -6.04
CA SER A 80 -3.91 -4.48 -6.11
C SER A 80 -4.28 -3.09 -5.62
N SER A 81 -5.46 -2.62 -5.99
CA SER A 81 -5.93 -1.27 -5.64
C SER A 81 -7.41 -1.28 -5.31
N THR A 82 -7.81 -0.41 -4.39
CA THR A 82 -9.21 -0.17 -4.09
C THR A 82 -9.84 0.77 -5.12
N GLY A 83 -11.18 0.79 -5.18
CA GLY A 83 -11.90 1.95 -5.68
C GLY A 83 -11.73 3.16 -4.75
N ILE A 84 -12.46 4.24 -5.05
CA ILE A 84 -12.57 5.38 -4.13
C ILE A 84 -13.32 4.90 -2.87
N LEU A 85 -12.68 4.99 -1.70
CA LEU A 85 -13.27 4.57 -0.44
C LEU A 85 -13.95 5.72 0.32
N GLY A 86 -13.46 6.95 0.12
CA GLY A 86 -13.99 8.12 0.81
C GLY A 86 -13.28 9.44 0.48
N GLY A 87 -13.56 10.42 1.34
CA GLY A 87 -13.05 11.79 1.26
C GLY A 87 -11.59 11.94 1.70
N SER A 88 -11.22 13.14 2.15
CA SER A 88 -9.87 13.39 2.70
C SER A 88 -9.60 12.64 4.02
N SER A 89 -10.59 12.60 4.91
CA SER A 89 -10.50 11.87 6.18
C SER A 89 -11.76 11.06 6.40
N PHE A 90 -11.62 9.81 6.82
CA PHE A 90 -12.74 8.94 7.15
C PHE A 90 -12.28 7.72 7.94
N VAL A 91 -13.23 7.12 8.66
CA VAL A 91 -13.10 5.84 9.34
C VAL A 91 -13.96 4.82 8.59
N LEU A 92 -13.43 3.62 8.37
CA LEU A 92 -14.14 2.49 7.79
C LEU A 92 -14.58 1.56 8.93
N SER A 93 -15.88 1.52 9.17
CA SER A 93 -16.49 0.60 10.14
C SER A 93 -17.05 -0.66 9.49
N ASP A 94 -17.22 -0.64 8.17
CA ASP A 94 -17.75 -1.75 7.38
C ASP A 94 -16.62 -2.77 7.12
N PRO A 95 -16.69 -4.00 7.65
CA PRO A 95 -15.67 -5.01 7.42
C PRO A 95 -15.54 -5.33 5.93
N GLY A 96 -14.31 -5.35 5.41
CA GLY A 96 -14.01 -5.76 4.04
C GLY A 96 -14.19 -4.66 2.99
N ARG A 97 -14.79 -3.52 3.35
CA ARG A 97 -14.85 -2.35 2.45
C ARG A 97 -13.46 -1.75 2.21
N GLY A 98 -12.58 -1.86 3.19
CA GLY A 98 -11.19 -1.46 3.14
C GLY A 98 -10.21 -2.56 2.73
N ALA A 99 -10.70 -3.76 2.41
CA ALA A 99 -9.85 -4.93 2.18
C ALA A 99 -9.14 -4.85 0.81
N ILE A 100 -7.84 -5.09 0.84
CA ILE A 100 -7.04 -5.39 -0.35
C ILE A 100 -6.47 -6.79 -0.18
N VAL A 101 -6.88 -7.71 -1.06
CA VAL A 101 -6.49 -9.12 -1.02
C VAL A 101 -5.55 -9.44 -2.17
N LEU A 102 -4.42 -10.08 -1.86
CA LEU A 102 -3.46 -10.60 -2.83
C LEU A 102 -3.33 -12.13 -2.67
N PRO A 103 -3.84 -12.93 -3.62
CA PRO A 103 -3.61 -14.37 -3.62
C PRO A 103 -2.16 -14.68 -4.03
N PHE A 104 -1.58 -15.72 -3.42
CA PHE A 104 -0.26 -16.21 -3.79
C PHE A 104 -0.21 -17.74 -3.87
N THR A 105 0.70 -18.26 -4.69
CA THR A 105 0.99 -19.71 -4.85
C THR A 105 2.46 -20.05 -4.54
N PHE A 106 3.23 -19.10 -4.05
CA PHE A 106 4.61 -19.29 -3.60
C PHE A 106 4.68 -19.58 -2.10
N ARG A 107 5.81 -20.12 -1.64
CA ARG A 107 6.06 -20.30 -0.20
C ARG A 107 6.31 -18.94 0.44
N TRP A 108 5.48 -18.55 1.40
CA TRP A 108 5.60 -17.25 2.06
C TRP A 108 6.96 -17.07 2.73
N THR A 109 7.71 -16.04 2.30
CA THR A 109 9.04 -15.74 2.84
C THR A 109 8.90 -14.89 4.10
N VAL A 110 9.05 -15.49 5.28
CA VAL A 110 9.09 -14.74 6.54
C VAL A 110 10.44 -14.00 6.65
N SER A 111 10.48 -12.72 6.33
CA SER A 111 11.65 -11.87 6.59
C SER A 111 11.70 -11.54 8.08
N ARG A 112 12.76 -11.98 8.79
CA ARG A 112 13.00 -11.50 10.15
C ARG A 112 13.63 -10.11 10.07
N PRO A 113 13.04 -9.07 10.69
CA PRO A 113 13.73 -7.79 10.84
C PRO A 113 15.03 -8.04 11.61
N TYR A 114 16.14 -7.48 11.13
CA TYR A 114 17.39 -7.51 11.87
C TYR A 114 17.23 -6.66 13.13
N ASN A 115 16.99 -7.31 14.27
CA ASN A 115 16.84 -6.62 15.55
C ASN A 115 18.24 -6.33 16.11
N ASN A 116 18.65 -5.06 16.06
CA ASN A 116 19.99 -4.62 16.49
C ASN A 116 20.20 -4.70 18.02
N SER A 117 19.21 -5.19 18.77
CA SER A 117 19.17 -5.19 20.24
C SER A 117 20.00 -6.28 20.93
N TYR A 118 20.67 -7.18 20.19
CA TYR A 118 21.48 -8.27 20.76
C TYR A 118 23.00 -8.00 20.77
N LYS A 119 23.43 -6.77 20.45
CA LYS A 119 24.86 -6.38 20.36
C LYS A 119 25.35 -5.47 21.50
N GLU A 120 24.58 -5.32 22.57
CA GLU A 120 25.03 -4.68 23.82
C GLU A 120 25.03 -5.71 24.97
N LYS A 121 25.93 -6.69 24.89
CA LYS A 121 26.53 -7.37 26.04
C LYS A 121 27.96 -7.76 25.70
#